data_AF-A0A8T5NM27-F1
#
_entry.id   AF-A0A8T5NM27-F1
#
_cell.length_a   1.000
_cell.length_b   1.000
_cell.length_c   1.000
_cell.angle_alpha   90.00
_cell.angle_beta   90.00
_cell.angle_gamma   90.00
#
_symmetry.space_group_name_H-M   'P 1'
#
loop_
_entity.id
_entity.type
_entity.pdbx_description
1 polymer ?
#
loop_
_entity_poly.entity_id
_entity_poly.type
_entity_poly.pdbx_seq_one_letter_code
_entity_poly.pdbx_strand_id
1 'polypeptide(L)'
;MKPGSLVCDIKLCNALCCRSCPVLTEDEVAELVTDVKREYAFDLDTKKYFRKASGEYGLYYAVKMKKGQCIFLDKEKRCRIYRCRPKLCELYPVVDVDAVDERCPLVMKNKISREMLDALKMRYSDEIDARIKKEQIFNFI
;
A
#
# COMPACT_ATOMS: atom_id res chain seq x y z
N MET A 1 16.93 19.04 16.77
CA MET A 1 15.89 19.46 15.80
C MET A 1 15.95 18.53 14.60
N LYS A 2 14.90 17.75 14.33
CA LYS A 2 14.77 17.02 13.05
C LYS A 2 14.06 17.96 12.06
N PRO A 3 14.64 18.22 10.88
CA PRO A 3 14.04 19.08 9.88
C PRO A 3 12.87 18.34 9.20
N GLY A 4 11.84 19.08 8.82
CA GLY A 4 10.80 18.61 7.90
C GLY A 4 9.55 18.08 8.60
N SER A 5 8.60 18.97 8.84
CA SER A 5 7.20 18.62 9.03
C SER A 5 6.72 17.75 7.85
N LEU A 6 6.55 16.44 8.08
CA LEU A 6 6.03 15.49 7.09
C LEU A 6 4.54 15.77 6.85
N VAL A 7 4.24 16.67 5.91
CA VAL A 7 2.90 16.85 5.37
C VAL A 7 2.62 15.65 4.45
N CYS A 8 2.10 14.56 5.01
CA CYS A 8 1.77 13.38 4.24
C CYS A 8 0.51 13.63 3.41
N ASP A 9 0.70 13.90 2.12
CA ASP A 9 -0.35 14.32 1.20
C ASP A 9 -1.30 13.15 0.86
N ILE A 10 -2.42 13.11 1.58
CA ILE A 10 -3.47 12.13 1.35
C ILE A 10 -4.35 12.49 0.13
N LYS A 11 -4.23 13.69 -0.46
CA LYS A 11 -5.25 14.25 -1.35
C LYS A 11 -5.03 14.07 -2.86
N LEU A 12 -3.90 13.50 -3.29
CA LEU A 12 -3.54 13.44 -4.72
C LEU A 12 -4.51 12.64 -5.62
N CYS A 13 -5.00 11.46 -5.19
CA CYS A 13 -5.90 10.61 -5.99
C CYS A 13 -7.22 10.23 -5.27
N ASN A 14 -7.74 11.01 -4.32
CA ASN A 14 -9.00 10.69 -3.59
C ASN A 14 -9.04 9.28 -2.96
N ALA A 15 -7.89 8.82 -2.45
CA ALA A 15 -7.68 7.48 -1.86
C ALA A 15 -8.06 6.28 -2.75
N LEU A 16 -7.95 6.41 -4.07
CA LEU A 16 -8.22 5.29 -4.97
C LEU A 16 -7.25 4.11 -4.81
N CYS A 17 -6.04 4.34 -4.32
CA CYS A 17 -5.12 3.27 -3.90
C CYS A 17 -5.74 2.29 -2.88
N CYS A 18 -6.69 2.78 -2.05
CA CYS A 18 -7.42 1.94 -1.11
C CYS A 18 -8.48 1.05 -1.78
N ARG A 19 -8.54 0.98 -3.12
CA ARG A 19 -9.37 0.01 -3.86
C ARG A 19 -8.60 -1.24 -4.25
N SER A 20 -7.26 -1.20 -4.24
CA SER A 20 -6.42 -2.26 -4.80
C SER A 20 -6.26 -3.50 -3.92
N CYS A 21 -7.05 -3.67 -2.86
CA CYS A 21 -7.00 -4.81 -1.92
C CYS A 21 -5.57 -5.29 -1.62
N PRO A 22 -4.81 -4.56 -0.79
CA PRO A 22 -3.43 -4.92 -0.47
C PRO A 22 -3.34 -6.35 0.06
N VAL A 23 -2.37 -7.11 -0.46
CA VAL A 23 -2.04 -8.47 -0.06
C VAL A 23 -0.66 -8.42 0.60
N LEU A 24 -0.54 -9.03 1.77
CA LEU A 24 0.69 -9.04 2.57
C LEU A 24 1.06 -10.49 2.92
N THR A 25 2.33 -10.74 3.15
CA THR A 25 2.82 -12.00 3.75
C THR A 25 2.46 -12.06 5.24
N GLU A 26 2.67 -13.21 5.89
CA GLU A 26 2.46 -13.35 7.33
C GLU A 26 3.38 -12.43 8.15
N ASP A 27 4.66 -12.37 7.77
CA ASP A 27 5.66 -11.53 8.42
C ASP A 27 5.32 -10.04 8.26
N GLU A 28 4.94 -9.60 7.06
CA GLU A 28 4.49 -8.22 6.82
C GLU A 28 3.25 -7.87 7.67
N VAL A 29 2.32 -8.81 7.89
CA VAL A 29 1.19 -8.59 8.80
C VAL A 29 1.67 -8.49 10.25
N ALA A 30 2.58 -9.34 10.70
CA ALA A 30 3.10 -9.29 12.07
C ALA A 30 3.85 -7.99 12.36
N GLU A 31 4.69 -7.54 11.43
CA GLU A 31 5.36 -6.24 11.47
C GLU A 31 4.33 -5.11 11.52
N LEU A 32 3.33 -5.15 10.64
CA LEU A 32 2.28 -4.15 10.60
C LEU A 32 1.49 -4.05 11.93
N VAL A 33 1.09 -5.20 12.49
CA VAL A 33 0.39 -5.23 13.79
C VAL A 33 1.26 -4.59 14.87
N THR A 34 2.55 -4.93 14.90
CA THR A 34 3.50 -4.43 15.89
C THR A 34 3.70 -2.91 15.76
N ASP A 35 3.92 -2.44 14.54
CA ASP A 35 4.13 -1.03 14.24
C ASP A 35 2.90 -0.19 14.58
N VAL A 36 1.71 -0.66 14.20
CA VAL A 36 0.47 0.07 14.45
C VAL A 36 0.13 0.13 15.93
N LYS A 37 0.37 -0.97 16.66
CA LYS A 37 0.21 -0.99 18.11
C LYS A 37 1.18 -0.02 18.78
N ARG A 38 2.44 0.03 18.34
CA ARG A 38 3.48 0.92 18.88
C ARG A 38 3.19 2.40 18.59
N GLU A 39 2.82 2.74 17.36
CA GLU A 39 2.68 4.13 16.91
C GLU A 39 1.31 4.75 17.22
N TYR A 40 0.24 3.94 17.21
CA TYR A 40 -1.14 4.42 17.27
C TYR A 40 -1.91 3.87 18.46
N ALA A 41 -1.30 3.04 19.31
CA ALA A 41 -1.97 2.33 20.40
C ALA A 41 -3.23 1.57 19.92
N PHE A 42 -3.21 1.12 18.66
CA PHE A 42 -4.33 0.46 18.01
C PHE A 42 -4.02 -1.02 17.82
N ASP A 43 -4.88 -1.88 18.35
CA ASP A 43 -4.68 -3.33 18.26
C ASP A 43 -5.32 -3.88 16.97
N LEU A 44 -4.46 -4.31 16.05
CA LEU A 44 -4.86 -4.90 14.78
C LEU A 44 -5.12 -6.40 14.94
N ASP A 45 -6.36 -6.76 15.27
CA ASP A 45 -6.80 -8.15 15.22
C ASP A 45 -6.76 -8.68 13.78
N THR A 46 -5.83 -9.60 13.52
CA THR A 46 -5.59 -10.17 12.19
C THR A 46 -6.83 -10.84 11.61
N LYS A 47 -7.62 -11.55 12.43
CA LYS A 47 -8.85 -12.23 11.99
C LYS A 47 -9.94 -11.23 11.64
N LYS A 48 -9.97 -10.10 12.33
CA LYS A 48 -10.96 -9.04 12.09
C LYS A 48 -10.66 -8.27 10.81
N TYR A 49 -9.40 -7.93 10.56
CA TYR A 49 -9.03 -6.98 9.50
C TYR A 49 -8.46 -7.60 8.23
N PHE A 50 -8.00 -8.86 8.26
CA PHE A 50 -7.42 -9.54 7.12
C PHE A 50 -8.22 -10.80 6.78
N ARG A 51 -8.18 -11.18 5.50
CA ARG A 51 -8.64 -12.48 5.00
C ARG A 51 -7.42 -13.26 4.53
N LYS A 52 -7.39 -14.56 4.84
CA LYS A 52 -6.40 -15.46 4.24
C LYS A 52 -6.69 -15.59 2.74
N ALA A 53 -5.65 -15.58 1.92
CA ALA A 53 -5.71 -15.74 0.48
C ALA A 53 -4.60 -16.71 0.06
N SER A 54 -4.94 -17.73 -0.70
CA SER A 54 -3.93 -18.62 -1.29
C SER A 54 -3.42 -17.98 -2.58
N GLY A 55 -2.11 -17.81 -2.69
CA GLY A 55 -1.43 -17.41 -3.92
C GLY A 55 -0.56 -18.56 -4.44
N GLU A 56 0.05 -18.35 -5.60
CA GLU A 56 0.91 -19.32 -6.28
C GLU A 56 2.05 -19.84 -5.38
N TYR A 57 2.57 -18.99 -4.49
CA TYR A 57 3.73 -19.29 -3.65
C TYR A 57 3.39 -19.42 -2.15
N GLY A 58 2.11 -19.62 -1.79
CA GLY A 58 1.72 -19.92 -0.41
C GLY A 58 0.51 -19.14 0.11
N LEU A 59 0.47 -18.96 1.43
CA LEU A 59 -0.61 -18.29 2.12
C LEU A 59 -0.29 -16.81 2.37
N TYR A 60 -1.20 -15.95 1.94
CA TYR A 60 -1.12 -14.51 2.11
C TYR A 60 -2.31 -13.98 2.92
N TYR A 61 -2.21 -12.73 3.34
CA TYR A 61 -3.24 -12.00 4.06
C TYR A 61 -3.65 -10.76 3.27
N ALA A 62 -4.84 -10.81 2.69
CA ALA A 62 -5.43 -9.67 2.02
C ALA A 62 -6.20 -8.80 3.03
N VAL A 63 -6.00 -7.48 2.99
CA VAL A 63 -6.77 -6.55 3.81
C VAL A 63 -8.24 -6.63 3.41
N LYS A 64 -9.15 -6.70 4.40
CA LYS A 64 -10.59 -6.74 4.13
C LYS A 64 -11.07 -5.44 3.50
N MET A 65 -12.02 -5.58 2.59
CA MET A 65 -12.65 -4.48 1.88
C MET A 65 -14.09 -4.30 2.37
N LYS A 66 -14.53 -3.05 2.56
CA LYS A 66 -15.92 -2.68 2.86
C LYS A 66 -16.43 -1.78 1.75
N LYS A 67 -17.47 -2.21 1.03
CA LYS A 67 -18.06 -1.48 -0.11
C LYS A 67 -17.00 -1.08 -1.17
N GLY A 68 -16.09 -2.01 -1.49
CA GLY A 68 -15.03 -1.80 -2.49
C GLY A 68 -13.88 -0.87 -2.05
N GLN A 69 -13.76 -0.56 -0.76
CA GLN A 69 -12.68 0.25 -0.19
C GLN A 69 -12.00 -0.48 0.97
N CYS A 70 -10.71 -0.22 1.18
CA CYS A 70 -9.94 -0.72 2.31
C CYS A 70 -10.69 -0.40 3.62
N ILE A 71 -10.80 -1.39 4.51
CA ILE A 71 -11.48 -1.24 5.79
C ILE A 71 -10.88 -0.12 6.65
N PHE A 72 -9.62 0.24 6.44
CA PHE A 72 -8.94 1.30 7.20
C PHE A 72 -9.18 2.71 6.64
N LEU A 73 -9.84 2.86 5.49
CA LEU A 73 -10.16 4.17 4.93
C LEU A 73 -11.27 4.85 5.75
N ASP A 74 -11.01 6.08 6.22
CA ASP A 74 -11.99 6.90 6.92
C ASP A 74 -12.87 7.73 5.95
N LYS A 75 -13.82 8.49 6.52
CA LYS A 75 -14.74 9.34 5.77
C LYS A 75 -14.04 10.53 5.10
N GLU A 76 -12.91 10.95 5.64
CA GLU A 76 -12.05 12.04 5.12
C GLU A 76 -11.02 11.55 4.11
N LYS A 77 -11.12 10.27 3.70
CA LYS A 77 -10.22 9.60 2.75
C LYS A 77 -8.79 9.42 3.27
N ARG A 78 -8.61 9.33 4.59
CA ARG A 78 -7.34 9.04 5.26
C ARG A 78 -7.29 7.60 5.77
N CYS A 79 -6.08 7.05 5.84
CA CYS A 79 -5.89 5.74 6.47
C CYS A 79 -5.92 5.91 8.01
N ARG A 80 -6.63 5.02 8.70
CA ARG A 80 -6.72 5.04 10.17
C ARG A 80 -5.55 4.37 10.89
N ILE A 81 -4.76 3.58 10.17
CA ILE A 81 -3.64 2.82 10.73
C ILE A 81 -2.27 3.35 10.29
N TYR A 82 -2.22 4.39 9.46
CA TYR A 82 -0.98 5.09 9.15
C TYR A 82 -1.22 6.59 9.01
N ARG A 83 -0.35 7.40 9.61
CA ARG A 83 -0.31 8.86 9.36
C ARG A 83 0.14 9.19 7.93
N CYS A 84 1.07 8.41 7.41
CA CYS A 84 1.65 8.56 6.08
C CYS A 84 1.36 7.34 5.22
N ARG A 85 1.22 7.52 3.91
CA ARG A 85 0.97 6.37 3.02
C ARG A 85 2.21 5.46 3.05
N PRO A 86 2.04 4.14 3.22
CA PRO A 86 3.14 3.21 3.04
C PRO A 86 3.62 3.26 1.59
N LYS A 87 4.85 2.80 1.34
CA LYS A 87 5.55 2.97 0.06
C LYS A 87 4.71 2.59 -1.17
N LEU A 88 4.04 1.43 -1.11
CA LEU A 88 3.13 0.97 -2.16
C LEU A 88 1.98 1.97 -2.46
N CYS A 89 1.41 2.58 -1.42
CA CYS A 89 0.34 3.57 -1.54
C CYS A 89 0.85 4.97 -1.93
N GLU A 90 2.14 5.26 -1.70
CA GLU A 90 2.85 6.47 -2.14
C GLU A 90 3.11 6.43 -3.66
N LEU A 91 3.47 5.26 -4.18
CA LEU A 91 3.77 5.05 -5.60
C LEU A 91 2.52 5.03 -6.50
N TYR A 92 1.32 4.98 -5.92
CA TYR A 92 0.06 5.10 -6.67
C TYR A 92 0.04 6.41 -7.48
N PRO A 93 -0.27 6.40 -8.79
CA PRO A 93 -1.12 5.44 -9.50
C PRO A 93 -0.42 4.22 -10.10
N VAL A 94 0.89 4.04 -9.91
CA VAL A 94 1.59 2.82 -10.34
C VAL A 94 1.11 1.66 -9.50
N VAL A 95 0.57 0.63 -10.14
CA VAL A 95 0.06 -0.59 -9.48
C VAL A 95 0.91 -1.82 -9.83
N ASP A 96 1.69 -1.75 -10.91
CA ASP A 96 2.67 -2.74 -11.33
C ASP A 96 3.78 -2.05 -12.16
N VAL A 97 4.89 -2.73 -12.44
CA VAL A 97 6.01 -2.22 -13.26
C VAL A 97 5.53 -1.67 -14.60
N ASP A 98 4.56 -2.33 -15.21
CA ASP A 98 4.00 -1.94 -16.51
C ASP A 98 2.61 -1.30 -16.42
N ALA A 99 1.97 -1.30 -15.24
CA ALA A 99 0.57 -0.92 -15.09
C ALA A 99 0.34 0.30 -14.17
N VAL A 100 -0.60 1.15 -14.60
CA VAL A 100 -1.09 2.30 -13.83
C VAL A 100 -2.61 2.20 -13.66
N ASP A 101 -3.15 2.67 -12.53
CA ASP A 101 -4.60 2.81 -12.38
C ASP A 101 -5.08 4.05 -13.15
N GLU A 102 -5.57 3.80 -14.37
CA GLU A 102 -6.12 4.82 -15.28
C GLU A 102 -7.28 5.61 -14.67
N ARG A 103 -7.91 5.08 -13.61
CA ARG A 103 -8.99 5.77 -12.89
C ARG A 103 -8.47 6.80 -11.89
N CYS A 104 -7.15 6.86 -11.60
CA CYS A 104 -6.63 7.97 -10.77
C CYS A 104 -6.91 9.31 -11.46
N PRO A 105 -7.47 10.32 -10.74
CA PRO A 105 -7.68 11.66 -11.27
C PRO A 105 -6.44 12.32 -11.85
N LEU A 106 -5.24 12.00 -11.35
CA LEU A 106 -3.99 12.51 -11.90
C LEU A 106 -3.72 11.95 -13.30
N VAL A 107 -3.95 10.66 -13.50
CA VAL A 107 -3.78 9.99 -14.81
C VAL A 107 -4.90 10.43 -15.75
N MET A 108 -6.17 10.25 -15.34
CA MET A 108 -7.35 10.54 -16.14
C MET A 108 -7.42 12.00 -16.61
N LYS A 109 -6.98 12.95 -15.77
CA LYS A 109 -6.97 14.39 -16.12
C LYS A 109 -5.63 14.86 -16.69
N ASN A 110 -4.73 13.93 -17.02
CA ASN A 110 -3.39 14.20 -17.54
C ASN A 110 -2.60 15.23 -16.70
N LYS A 111 -2.73 15.15 -15.37
CA LYS A 111 -2.08 16.04 -14.39
C LYS A 111 -0.76 15.48 -13.87
N ILE A 112 -0.33 14.33 -14.36
CA ILE A 112 0.96 13.72 -14.08
C ILE A 112 1.69 13.52 -15.42
N SER A 113 2.94 13.95 -15.50
CA SER A 113 3.74 13.81 -16.73
C SER A 113 4.15 12.35 -16.95
N ARG A 114 4.48 12.02 -18.20
CA ARG A 114 5.03 10.69 -18.53
C ARG A 114 6.34 10.43 -17.78
N GLU A 115 7.24 11.40 -17.77
CA GLU A 115 8.52 11.32 -17.04
C GLU A 115 8.31 11.02 -15.55
N MET A 116 7.31 11.63 -14.91
CA MET A 116 6.99 11.37 -13.51
C MET A 116 6.42 9.96 -13.31
N LEU A 117 5.57 9.47 -14.24
CA LEU A 117 5.07 8.10 -14.19
C LEU A 117 6.20 7.08 -14.36
N ASP A 118 7.12 7.32 -15.29
CA ASP A 118 8.27 6.44 -15.52
C ASP A 118 9.18 6.40 -14.29
N ALA A 119 9.40 7.54 -13.64
CA ALA A 119 10.15 7.60 -12.38
C ALA A 119 9.45 6.81 -11.25
N LEU A 120 8.12 6.89 -11.14
CA LEU A 120 7.35 6.11 -10.16
C LEU A 120 7.38 4.60 -10.47
N LYS A 121 7.34 4.21 -11.75
CA LYS A 121 7.46 2.81 -12.18
C LYS A 121 8.83 2.24 -11.87
N MET A 122 9.89 3.01 -12.11
CA MET A 122 11.26 2.61 -11.73
C MET A 122 11.37 2.42 -10.22
N ARG A 123 10.85 3.35 -9.41
CA ARG A 123 10.78 3.19 -7.94
C ARG A 123 9.98 1.95 -7.53
N TYR A 124 8.86 1.66 -8.19
CA TYR A 124 8.08 0.45 -7.91
C TYR A 124 8.91 -0.82 -8.16
N SER A 125 9.59 -0.89 -9.31
CA SER A 125 10.50 -1.99 -9.65
C SER A 125 11.59 -2.17 -8.59
N ASP A 126 12.25 -1.09 -8.19
CA ASP A 126 13.40 -1.15 -7.28
C ASP A 126 13.02 -1.39 -5.81
N GLU A 127 11.91 -0.81 -5.36
CA GLU A 127 11.56 -0.78 -3.94
C GLU A 127 10.54 -1.84 -3.56
N ILE A 128 9.66 -2.22 -4.48
CA ILE A 128 8.58 -3.18 -4.25
C ILE A 128 8.91 -4.51 -4.93
N ASP A 129 9.05 -4.53 -6.26
CA ASP A 129 9.24 -5.78 -7.01
C ASP A 129 10.57 -6.46 -6.67
N ALA A 130 11.67 -5.70 -6.62
CA ALA A 130 12.97 -6.24 -6.21
C ALA A 130 12.97 -6.74 -4.76
N ARG A 131 12.21 -6.08 -3.86
CA ARG A 131 12.05 -6.54 -2.48
C ARG A 131 11.25 -7.85 -2.41
N ILE A 132 10.14 -7.92 -3.12
CA ILE A 132 9.33 -9.14 -3.26
C ILE A 132 10.19 -10.28 -3.82
N LYS A 133 10.94 -10.06 -4.91
CA LYS A 133 11.86 -11.03 -5.50
C LYS A 133 12.95 -11.47 -4.52
N LYS A 134 13.51 -10.53 -3.76
CA LYS A 134 14.52 -10.83 -2.74
C LYS A 134 13.93 -11.71 -1.63
N GLU A 135 12.75 -11.39 -1.12
CA GLU A 135 12.02 -12.21 -0.13
C GLU A 135 11.68 -13.60 -0.70
N GLN A 136 11.32 -13.72 -1.98
CA GLN A 136 11.14 -15.01 -2.67
C GLN A 136 12.43 -15.85 -2.68
N ILE A 137 13.61 -15.22 -2.81
CA ILE A 137 14.91 -15.92 -2.76
C ILE A 137 15.24 -16.38 -1.33
N PHE A 138 14.74 -15.72 -0.28
CA PHE A 138 14.97 -16.13 1.11
C PHE A 138 13.94 -17.15 1.62
N ASN A 139 12.81 -17.30 0.95
CA ASN A 139 11.81 -18.33 1.23
C ASN A 139 12.16 -19.65 0.52
N PHE A 140 13.23 -20.31 0.97
CA PHE A 140 13.45 -21.73 0.67
C PHE A 140 12.83 -22.59 1.76
N ILE A 141 11.70 -23.23 1.43
CA ILE A 141 11.28 -24.53 1.98
C ILE A 141 10.83 -25.38 0.79
#